data_AF-A0A8J8NQU3-F1
#
_entry.id   AF-A0A8J8NQU3-F1
#
_cell.length_a   1.000
_cell.length_b   1.000
_cell.length_c   1.000
_cell.angle_alpha   90.00
_cell.angle_beta   90.00
_cell.angle_gamma   90.00
#
_symmetry.space_group_name_H-M   'P 1'
#
loop_
_entity.id
_entity.type
_entity.pdbx_description
1 polymer ?
#
loop_
_entity_poly.entity_id
_entity_poly.type
_entity_poly.pdbx_seq_one_letter_code
_entity_poly.pdbx_strand_id
1 'polypeptide(L)'
;MYQWVESQQTENNQTEYFYTRKWVSHLVSSDGHREQMLHQNPDTMPYSDASFIGDKVEFGGYVLSSSQIELLENRTSVILSKEEFSRAQSATQSYLEGCQYEKLTQQNEVLIAKKAGQPGISHQIGDLRITFFKVKCGPTTILAQQVPEARQSLNEDDVEKHHDMSFGAKQGYSATFRAWNPEKERVGLKESTLPDKRDNFSLCGCCPCAKVVNMMFESGLPEVIEEVIAEPLKKEEVFEKLEQSNNTRTNLFRFLGFFLLFFGILLLFSPLIALVSWIPLVGYLLAHGFSFIAGILSLILSVVFSVLTIGLAWLFYRPLLGLLLIISAGLITGLVLMH
;
A
#
# COMPACT_ATOMS: atom_id res chain seq x y z
N MET A 1 -1.95 -22.89 6.01
CA MET A 1 -2.63 -24.10 6.55
C MET A 1 -4.06 -24.18 6.01
N TYR A 2 -4.58 -25.38 5.73
CA TYR A 2 -5.96 -25.58 5.28
C TYR A 2 -6.91 -25.54 6.49
N GLN A 3 -7.85 -24.58 6.50
CA GLN A 3 -8.67 -24.27 7.66
C GLN A 3 -10.11 -23.92 7.23
N TRP A 4 -11.05 -24.08 8.16
CA TRP A 4 -12.38 -23.47 8.07
C TRP A 4 -12.27 -21.96 8.27
N VAL A 5 -13.00 -21.22 7.45
CA VAL A 5 -13.15 -19.77 7.59
C VAL A 5 -14.63 -19.44 7.54
N GLU A 6 -15.11 -18.81 8.61
CA GLU A 6 -16.44 -18.22 8.69
C GLU A 6 -16.50 -16.91 7.90
N SER A 7 -17.57 -16.73 7.13
CA SER A 7 -17.95 -15.47 6.49
C SER A 7 -19.40 -15.19 6.85
N GLN A 8 -19.75 -13.92 7.06
CA GLN A 8 -21.11 -13.53 7.45
C GLN A 8 -21.71 -12.59 6.41
N GLN A 9 -23.00 -12.74 6.15
CA GLN A 9 -23.79 -11.84 5.30
C GLN A 9 -25.00 -11.38 6.10
N THR A 10 -25.25 -10.08 6.13
CA THR A 10 -26.42 -9.52 6.82
C THR A 10 -27.35 -8.87 5.80
N GLU A 11 -28.57 -9.38 5.69
CA GLU A 11 -29.62 -8.86 4.83
C GLU A 11 -30.91 -8.75 5.63
N ASN A 12 -31.62 -7.62 5.53
CA ASN A 12 -32.88 -7.37 6.26
C ASN A 12 -32.83 -7.67 7.77
N ASN A 13 -31.71 -7.32 8.42
CA ASN A 13 -31.47 -7.54 9.86
C ASN A 13 -31.39 -9.03 10.27
N GLN A 14 -31.19 -9.93 9.31
CA GLN A 14 -30.85 -11.34 9.52
C GLN A 14 -29.40 -11.56 9.11
N THR A 15 -28.60 -12.18 9.99
CA THR A 15 -27.20 -12.52 9.71
C THR A 15 -27.09 -14.02 9.44
N GLU A 16 -26.65 -14.38 8.24
CA GLU A 16 -26.33 -15.75 7.86
C GLU A 16 -24.81 -15.98 7.91
N TYR A 17 -24.41 -17.17 8.36
CA TYR A 17 -23.02 -17.57 8.51
C TYR A 17 -22.69 -18.69 7.52
N PHE A 18 -21.58 -18.52 6.79
CA PHE A 18 -21.10 -19.45 5.79
C PHE A 18 -19.72 -19.95 6.16
N TYR A 19 -19.49 -21.25 6.02
CA TYR A 19 -18.21 -21.88 6.33
C TYR A 19 -17.57 -22.43 5.07
N THR A 20 -16.36 -21.96 4.77
CA THR A 20 -15.59 -22.41 3.61
C THR A 20 -14.24 -22.96 4.04
N ARG A 21 -13.85 -24.11 3.49
CA ARG A 21 -12.50 -24.67 3.68
C ARG A 21 -11.55 -24.07 2.67
N LYS A 22 -10.55 -23.32 3.13
CA LYS A 22 -9.55 -22.69 2.25
C LYS A 22 -8.16 -22.67 2.87
N TRP A 23 -7.16 -22.47 2.03
CA TRP A 23 -5.78 -22.24 2.46
C TRP A 23 -5.64 -20.82 2.97
N VAL A 24 -5.15 -20.66 4.21
CA VAL A 24 -4.89 -19.34 4.81
C VAL A 24 -3.46 -19.27 5.37
N SER A 25 -2.90 -18.06 5.39
CA SER A 25 -1.53 -17.74 5.83
C SER A 25 -1.38 -17.59 7.35
N HIS A 26 -2.48 -17.41 8.07
CA HIS A 26 -2.48 -17.24 9.53
C HIS A 26 -3.40 -18.26 10.21
N LEU A 27 -3.24 -18.40 11.53
CA LEU A 27 -4.10 -19.23 12.36
C LEU A 27 -5.48 -18.57 12.52
N VAL A 28 -6.54 -19.31 12.23
CA VAL A 28 -7.92 -18.85 12.41
C VAL A 28 -8.52 -19.61 13.59
N SER A 29 -8.72 -18.92 14.71
CA SER A 29 -9.32 -19.51 15.91
C SER A 29 -10.77 -19.91 15.66
N SER A 30 -11.13 -21.13 16.08
CA SER A 30 -12.50 -21.63 16.04
C SER A 30 -13.40 -21.04 17.13
N ASP A 31 -12.85 -20.38 18.15
CA ASP A 31 -13.65 -19.76 19.22
C ASP A 31 -14.54 -18.62 18.71
N GLY A 32 -14.15 -18.03 17.57
CA GLY A 32 -14.94 -17.02 16.88
C GLY A 32 -16.09 -17.59 16.05
N HIS A 33 -16.11 -18.90 15.77
CA HIS A 33 -17.12 -19.52 14.91
C HIS A 33 -18.46 -19.68 15.64
N ARG A 34 -19.57 -19.36 14.96
CA ARG A 34 -20.93 -19.58 15.50
C ARG A 34 -21.25 -21.07 15.71
N GLU A 35 -20.78 -21.91 14.81
CA GLU A 35 -21.00 -23.36 14.79
C GLU A 35 -19.68 -24.11 15.07
N GLN A 36 -19.06 -23.79 16.21
CA GLN A 36 -17.76 -24.32 16.60
C GLN A 36 -17.70 -25.85 16.62
N MET A 37 -18.78 -26.54 17.01
CA MET A 37 -18.79 -28.02 17.08
C MET A 37 -18.60 -28.69 15.71
N LEU A 38 -19.00 -28.04 14.61
CA LEU A 38 -18.88 -28.57 13.26
C LEU A 38 -17.62 -28.06 12.53
N HIS A 39 -17.07 -26.92 12.97
CA HIS A 39 -16.02 -26.20 12.25
C HIS A 39 -14.80 -25.93 13.14
N GLN A 40 -14.15 -27.01 13.56
CA GLN A 40 -12.94 -26.95 14.38
C GLN A 40 -11.68 -26.87 13.51
N ASN A 41 -10.82 -25.90 13.83
CA ASN A 41 -9.47 -25.71 13.31
C ASN A 41 -8.46 -26.13 14.38
N PRO A 42 -7.20 -26.42 14.00
CA PRO A 42 -6.14 -26.64 14.97
C PRO A 42 -5.85 -25.37 15.78
N ASP A 43 -5.43 -25.52 17.03
CA ASP A 43 -5.07 -24.38 17.91
C ASP A 43 -3.67 -23.82 17.63
N THR A 44 -2.88 -24.50 16.80
CA THR A 44 -1.50 -24.13 16.50
C THR A 44 -1.21 -24.28 15.02
N MET A 45 -0.42 -23.37 14.47
CA MET A 45 0.11 -23.44 13.11
C MET A 45 1.64 -23.57 13.18
N PRO A 46 2.24 -24.73 12.81
CA PRO A 46 3.68 -24.99 13.01
C PRO A 46 4.63 -24.03 12.29
N TYR A 47 4.19 -23.49 11.15
CA TYR A 47 4.91 -22.48 10.38
C TYR A 47 4.02 -21.27 10.20
N SER A 48 4.49 -20.09 10.59
CA SER A 48 3.88 -18.85 10.13
C SER A 48 4.07 -18.70 8.62
N ASP A 49 3.19 -17.94 7.98
CA ASP A 49 3.43 -17.54 6.60
C ASP A 49 4.79 -16.83 6.48
N ALA A 50 5.57 -17.30 5.51
CA ALA A 50 6.86 -16.75 5.20
C ALA A 50 7.09 -16.92 3.70
N SER A 51 7.48 -15.82 3.06
CA SER A 51 7.92 -15.81 1.67
C SER A 51 9.42 -15.56 1.64
N PHE A 52 10.15 -16.47 1.00
CA PHE A 52 11.59 -16.37 0.86
C PHE A 52 11.90 -16.04 -0.60
N ILE A 53 12.72 -15.01 -0.79
CA ILE A 53 13.27 -14.64 -2.09
C ILE A 53 14.72 -15.15 -2.12
N GLY A 54 15.22 -15.54 -3.29
CA GLY A 54 16.61 -15.95 -3.42
C GLY A 54 17.56 -14.83 -2.98
N ASP A 55 18.61 -15.19 -2.24
CA ASP A 55 19.58 -14.23 -1.66
C ASP A 55 20.26 -13.33 -2.70
N LYS A 56 20.30 -13.78 -3.96
CA LYS A 56 20.89 -13.05 -5.08
C LYS A 56 20.05 -13.22 -6.33
N VAL A 57 19.34 -12.17 -6.73
CA VAL A 57 18.61 -12.11 -8.00
C VAL A 57 19.33 -11.17 -8.94
N GLU A 58 19.73 -11.66 -10.11
CA GLU A 58 20.50 -10.90 -11.09
C GLU A 58 19.69 -10.63 -12.36
N PHE A 59 19.89 -9.46 -12.94
CA PHE A 59 19.41 -9.10 -14.26
C PHE A 59 20.57 -8.57 -15.10
N GLY A 60 21.06 -9.38 -16.04
CA GLY A 60 22.28 -9.07 -16.78
C GLY A 60 23.49 -8.92 -15.85
N GLY A 61 24.06 -7.71 -15.77
CA GLY A 61 25.17 -7.39 -14.86
C GLY A 61 24.75 -6.78 -13.52
N TYR A 62 23.46 -6.64 -13.26
CA TYR A 62 22.92 -5.95 -12.07
C TYR A 62 22.32 -6.94 -11.07
N VAL A 63 22.38 -6.60 -9.77
CA VAL A 63 21.70 -7.32 -8.70
C VAL A 63 20.44 -6.54 -8.34
N LEU A 64 19.29 -7.21 -8.31
CA LEU A 64 18.02 -6.57 -7.99
C LEU A 64 17.80 -6.46 -6.48
N SER A 65 17.23 -5.34 -6.03
CA SER A 65 16.81 -5.13 -4.64
C SER A 65 15.49 -5.85 -4.34
N SER A 66 15.15 -6.04 -3.05
CA SER A 66 13.90 -6.70 -2.66
C SER A 66 12.65 -6.02 -3.23
N SER A 67 12.62 -4.68 -3.27
CA SER A 67 11.50 -3.93 -3.86
C SER A 67 11.37 -4.17 -5.37
N GLN A 68 12.50 -4.22 -6.10
CA GLN A 68 12.51 -4.52 -7.53
C GLN A 68 12.02 -5.94 -7.82
N ILE A 69 12.35 -6.90 -6.95
CA ILE A 69 11.89 -8.28 -7.08
C ILE A 69 10.39 -8.39 -6.78
N GLU A 70 9.87 -7.60 -5.84
CA GLU A 70 8.44 -7.54 -5.54
C GLU A 70 7.60 -7.03 -6.73
N LEU A 71 8.16 -6.11 -7.54
CA LEU A 71 7.52 -5.62 -8.77
C LEU A 71 7.42 -6.66 -9.89
N LEU A 72 8.08 -7.82 -9.77
CA LEU A 72 7.98 -8.90 -10.74
C LEU A 72 6.71 -9.74 -10.51
N GLU A 73 5.61 -9.31 -11.11
CA GLU A 73 4.27 -9.88 -10.91
C GLU A 73 4.05 -11.25 -11.58
N ASN A 74 4.85 -11.61 -12.58
CA ASN A 74 4.67 -12.84 -13.38
C ASN A 74 5.25 -14.10 -12.73
N ARG A 75 4.77 -14.39 -11.50
CA ARG A 75 5.14 -15.57 -10.73
C ARG A 75 4.45 -16.81 -11.30
N THR A 76 5.24 -17.80 -11.68
CA THR A 76 4.74 -19.11 -12.14
C THR A 76 5.14 -20.18 -11.14
N SER A 77 4.23 -21.10 -10.85
CA SER A 77 4.54 -22.24 -9.97
C SER A 77 5.65 -23.12 -10.54
N VAL A 78 6.40 -23.76 -9.65
CA VAL A 78 7.51 -24.65 -10.00
C VAL A 78 7.24 -26.05 -9.49
N ILE A 79 7.35 -27.02 -10.40
CA ILE A 79 7.42 -28.44 -10.05
C ILE A 79 8.87 -28.73 -9.69
N LEU A 80 9.12 -29.15 -8.45
CA LEU A 80 10.46 -29.51 -7.99
C LEU A 80 10.96 -30.79 -8.66
N SER A 81 12.27 -30.84 -8.93
CA SER A 81 12.95 -32.07 -9.32
C SER A 81 12.97 -33.07 -8.16
N LYS A 82 13.27 -34.34 -8.45
CA LYS A 82 13.36 -35.38 -7.40
C LYS A 82 14.43 -35.05 -6.36
N GLU A 83 15.55 -34.47 -6.80
CA GLU A 83 16.67 -34.06 -5.95
C GLU A 83 16.28 -32.85 -5.07
N GLU A 84 15.61 -31.85 -5.65
CA GLU A 84 15.10 -30.68 -4.92
C GLU A 84 14.08 -31.06 -3.86
N PHE A 85 13.13 -31.93 -4.22
CA PHE A 85 12.14 -32.45 -3.30
C PHE A 85 12.79 -33.24 -2.15
N SER A 86 13.77 -34.10 -2.45
CA SER A 86 14.51 -34.86 -1.44
C SER A 86 15.24 -33.95 -0.45
N ARG A 87 15.84 -32.85 -0.93
CA ARG A 87 16.45 -31.83 -0.06
C ARG A 87 15.41 -31.14 0.82
N ALA A 88 14.28 -30.72 0.26
CA ALA A 88 13.20 -30.06 1.01
C ALA A 88 12.61 -30.99 2.08
N GLN A 89 12.40 -32.26 1.74
CA GLN A 89 11.94 -33.28 2.69
C GLN A 89 12.96 -33.47 3.82
N SER A 90 14.24 -33.67 3.49
CA SER A 90 15.30 -33.86 4.50
C SER A 90 15.45 -32.66 5.44
N ALA A 91 15.30 -31.44 4.95
CA ALA A 91 15.42 -30.22 5.74
C ALA A 91 14.23 -29.98 6.70
N THR A 92 13.04 -30.50 6.37
CA THR A 92 11.80 -30.23 7.12
C THR A 92 11.33 -31.40 7.99
N GLN A 93 11.80 -32.62 7.69
CA GLN A 93 11.30 -33.87 8.28
C GLN A 93 11.29 -33.86 9.82
N SER A 94 12.41 -33.54 10.46
CA SER A 94 12.53 -33.62 11.93
C SER A 94 11.60 -32.67 12.67
N TYR A 95 11.37 -31.47 12.11
CA TYR A 95 10.47 -30.48 12.70
C TYR A 95 9.01 -30.88 12.47
N LEU A 96 8.66 -31.33 11.27
CA LEU A 96 7.31 -31.82 10.95
C LEU A 96 6.90 -32.99 11.83
N GLU A 97 7.80 -33.97 12.04
CA GLU A 97 7.57 -35.10 12.93
C GLU A 97 7.30 -34.64 14.37
N GLY A 98 8.11 -33.69 14.88
CA GLY A 98 7.91 -33.09 16.20
C GLY A 98 6.56 -32.37 16.35
N CYS A 99 6.00 -31.86 15.26
CA CYS A 99 4.69 -31.23 15.20
C CYS A 99 3.54 -32.19 14.85
N GLN A 100 3.78 -33.51 14.84
CA GLN A 100 2.78 -34.54 14.47
C GLN A 100 2.31 -34.45 13.01
N TYR A 101 3.21 -34.17 12.08
CA TYR A 101 2.95 -34.21 10.64
C TYR A 101 3.66 -35.40 9.99
N GLU A 102 3.03 -35.94 8.95
CA GLU A 102 3.62 -36.96 8.08
C GLU A 102 4.71 -36.35 7.19
N LYS A 103 5.44 -37.24 6.50
CA LYS A 103 6.46 -36.82 5.54
C LYS A 103 5.83 -35.94 4.46
N LEU A 104 6.58 -34.93 4.06
CA LEU A 104 6.21 -34.08 2.94
C LEU A 104 5.93 -34.95 1.69
N THR A 105 4.84 -34.65 0.97
CA THR A 105 4.45 -35.28 -0.29
C THR A 105 4.32 -34.23 -1.39
N GLN A 106 4.75 -34.55 -2.61
CA GLN A 106 4.58 -33.66 -3.76
C GLN A 106 3.31 -34.02 -4.52
N GLN A 107 2.39 -33.05 -4.64
CA GLN A 107 1.19 -33.15 -5.45
C GLN A 107 1.24 -32.06 -6.54
N ASN A 108 1.69 -32.44 -7.74
CA ASN A 108 1.95 -31.52 -8.86
C ASN A 108 2.92 -30.37 -8.47
N GLU A 109 2.40 -29.15 -8.38
CA GLU A 109 3.14 -27.90 -8.13
C GLU A 109 3.21 -27.52 -6.64
N VAL A 110 2.56 -28.30 -5.78
CA VAL A 110 2.49 -28.01 -4.34
C VAL A 110 3.08 -29.15 -3.53
N LEU A 111 3.76 -28.80 -2.45
CA LEU A 111 4.20 -29.75 -1.44
C LEU A 111 3.23 -29.69 -0.27
N ILE A 112 2.81 -30.86 0.20
CA ILE A 112 1.82 -31.00 1.26
C ILE A 112 2.40 -31.82 2.39
N ALA A 113 2.28 -31.29 3.61
CA ALA A 113 2.48 -32.06 4.83
C ALA A 113 1.10 -32.27 5.47
N LYS A 114 0.71 -33.55 5.60
CA LYS A 114 -0.55 -33.94 6.23
C LYS A 114 -0.37 -34.14 7.71
N LYS A 115 -1.39 -33.81 8.50
CA LYS A 115 -1.36 -34.09 9.94
C LYS A 115 -1.42 -35.62 10.17
N ALA A 116 -0.61 -36.13 11.10
CA ALA A 116 -0.56 -37.56 11.38
C ALA A 116 -1.93 -38.09 11.86
N GLY A 117 -2.30 -39.27 11.38
CA GLY A 117 -3.58 -39.91 11.73
C GLY A 117 -4.77 -39.45 10.89
N GLN A 118 -4.55 -38.65 9.85
CA GLN A 118 -5.56 -38.19 8.89
C GLN A 118 -5.28 -38.74 7.48
N PRO A 119 -5.42 -40.07 7.27
CA PRO A 119 -5.17 -40.67 5.96
C PRO A 119 -6.27 -40.27 4.97
N GLY A 120 -5.87 -39.95 3.74
CA GLY A 120 -6.81 -39.61 2.66
C GLY A 120 -6.11 -38.93 1.50
N ILE A 121 -6.76 -38.88 0.33
CA ILE A 121 -6.21 -38.18 -0.85
C ILE A 121 -6.56 -36.69 -0.78
N SER A 122 -7.76 -36.36 -0.30
CA SER A 122 -8.25 -34.99 -0.12
C SER A 122 -7.48 -34.22 0.95
N HIS A 123 -7.49 -32.88 0.83
CA HIS A 123 -6.96 -31.97 1.84
C HIS A 123 -7.84 -32.02 3.10
N GLN A 124 -7.20 -32.12 4.25
CA GLN A 124 -7.85 -32.14 5.56
C GLN A 124 -7.49 -30.90 6.37
N ILE A 125 -8.33 -30.59 7.36
CA ILE A 125 -8.14 -29.42 8.21
C ILE A 125 -6.85 -29.59 9.01
N GLY A 126 -5.96 -28.59 8.91
CA GLY A 126 -4.63 -28.61 9.49
C GLY A 126 -3.51 -28.98 8.53
N ASP A 127 -3.83 -29.41 7.30
CA ASP A 127 -2.80 -29.66 6.28
C ASP A 127 -1.99 -28.39 6.00
N LEU A 128 -0.70 -28.58 5.74
CA LEU A 128 0.23 -27.51 5.37
C LEU A 128 0.55 -27.60 3.89
N ARG A 129 0.64 -26.44 3.24
CA ARG A 129 0.98 -26.31 1.82
C ARG A 129 2.17 -25.39 1.67
N ILE A 130 3.14 -25.86 0.90
CA ILE A 130 4.29 -25.08 0.44
C ILE A 130 4.20 -25.01 -1.08
N THR A 131 4.42 -23.82 -1.63
CA THR A 131 4.41 -23.59 -3.08
C THR A 131 5.67 -22.84 -3.45
N PHE A 132 6.32 -23.29 -4.52
CA PHE A 132 7.51 -22.65 -5.06
C PHE A 132 7.10 -21.88 -6.30
N PHE A 133 7.55 -20.63 -6.39
CA PHE A 133 7.30 -19.78 -7.53
C PHE A 133 8.63 -19.34 -8.14
N LYS A 134 8.63 -19.18 -9.47
CA LYS A 134 9.69 -18.50 -10.20
C LYS A 134 9.09 -17.51 -11.17
N VAL A 135 9.80 -16.41 -11.37
CA VAL A 135 9.55 -15.51 -12.50
C VAL A 135 10.33 -16.08 -13.67
N LYS A 136 9.65 -16.35 -14.80
CA LYS A 136 10.34 -16.86 -16.00
C LYS A 136 11.28 -15.79 -16.53
N CYS A 137 12.49 -16.17 -16.91
CA CYS A 137 13.40 -15.27 -17.60
C CYS A 137 12.76 -14.80 -18.91
N GLY A 138 12.68 -13.50 -19.10
CA GLY A 138 12.08 -12.87 -20.28
C GLY A 138 12.60 -11.45 -20.46
N PRO A 139 12.38 -10.85 -21.64
CA PRO A 139 12.78 -9.48 -21.86
C PRO A 139 11.99 -8.56 -20.93
N THR A 140 12.71 -7.72 -20.19
CA THR A 140 12.21 -6.88 -19.08
C THR A 140 12.72 -5.47 -19.32
N THR A 141 11.88 -4.47 -19.07
CA THR A 141 12.26 -3.06 -19.15
C THR A 141 12.58 -2.51 -17.76
N ILE A 142 13.73 -1.85 -17.64
CA ILE A 142 14.17 -1.16 -16.42
C ILE A 142 14.24 0.33 -16.72
N LEU A 143 13.57 1.13 -15.90
CA LEU A 143 13.72 2.57 -15.88
C LEU A 143 14.42 2.95 -14.57
N ALA A 144 15.51 3.71 -14.67
CA ALA A 144 16.23 4.23 -13.51
C ALA A 144 16.67 5.66 -13.77
N GLN A 145 16.73 6.48 -12.72
CA GLN A 145 17.25 7.83 -12.80
C GLN A 145 18.76 7.81 -13.11
N GLN A 146 19.18 8.54 -14.16
CA GLN A 146 20.59 8.74 -14.44
C GLN A 146 21.15 9.87 -13.58
N VAL A 147 22.22 9.60 -12.84
CA VAL A 147 22.98 10.62 -12.11
C VAL A 147 24.09 11.17 -13.02
N PRO A 148 24.17 12.50 -13.27
CA PRO A 148 25.24 13.07 -14.08
C PRO A 148 26.62 12.87 -13.43
N GLU A 149 27.64 12.53 -14.22
CA GLU A 149 29.03 12.35 -13.74
C GLU A 149 29.64 13.60 -13.09
N ALA A 150 29.12 14.81 -13.34
CA ALA A 150 29.66 16.07 -12.83
C ALA A 150 29.67 16.21 -11.29
N ARG A 151 29.02 15.29 -10.56
CA ARG A 151 29.09 15.22 -9.08
C ARG A 151 30.34 14.48 -8.57
N GLN A 152 31.09 13.81 -9.44
CA GLN A 152 32.27 13.00 -9.10
C GLN A 152 33.47 13.81 -8.57
N SER A 153 33.52 15.14 -8.79
CA SER A 153 34.66 16.00 -8.44
C SER A 153 34.36 17.10 -7.41
N LEU A 154 33.15 17.13 -6.86
CA LEU A 154 32.79 18.11 -5.83
C LEU A 154 33.21 17.56 -4.47
N ASN A 155 34.01 18.33 -3.72
CA ASN A 155 34.35 18.01 -2.35
C ASN A 155 33.06 17.93 -1.51
N GLU A 156 33.05 17.21 -0.39
CA GLU A 156 31.89 17.11 0.51
C GLU A 156 31.28 18.49 0.85
N ASP A 157 32.13 19.53 0.96
CA ASP A 157 31.74 20.92 1.20
C ASP A 157 30.98 21.60 0.04
N ASP A 158 31.15 21.12 -1.20
CA ASP A 158 30.49 21.68 -2.39
C ASP A 158 29.15 20.98 -2.69
N VAL A 159 28.95 19.76 -2.19
CA VAL A 159 27.69 19.02 -2.29
C VAL A 159 26.59 19.70 -1.47
N GLU A 160 26.92 20.33 -0.34
CA GLU A 160 25.99 21.12 0.48
C GLU A 160 25.38 22.33 -0.26
N LYS A 161 26.02 22.84 -1.32
CA LYS A 161 25.56 24.03 -2.04
C LYS A 161 24.57 23.75 -3.17
N HIS A 162 24.40 22.50 -3.59
CA HIS A 162 23.37 22.16 -4.57
C HIS A 162 22.02 22.03 -3.87
N HIS A 163 21.35 23.19 -3.76
CA HIS A 163 19.98 23.41 -3.32
C HIS A 163 19.08 22.18 -3.48
N ASP A 164 19.02 21.38 -2.42
CA ASP A 164 17.87 20.53 -2.19
C ASP A 164 16.67 21.43 -1.88
N MET A 165 15.50 21.04 -2.36
CA MET A 165 14.24 21.78 -2.21
C MET A 165 13.70 21.64 -0.78
N SER A 166 14.53 21.93 0.22
CA SER A 166 14.18 21.84 1.63
C SER A 166 13.74 23.21 2.12
N PHE A 167 12.46 23.34 2.46
CA PHE A 167 11.91 24.50 3.15
C PHE A 167 12.54 24.61 4.55
N GLY A 168 13.54 25.48 4.70
CA GLY A 168 13.93 26.08 5.98
C GLY A 168 14.48 25.14 7.06
N ALA A 169 14.92 23.93 6.74
CA ALA A 169 15.58 23.07 7.71
C ALA A 169 17.08 23.42 7.80
N LYS A 170 17.57 23.71 9.01
CA LYS A 170 19.00 23.87 9.28
C LYS A 170 19.78 22.63 8.82
N GLN A 171 21.02 22.84 8.35
CA GLN A 171 22.05 21.87 7.96
C GLN A 171 21.71 20.38 8.15
N GLY A 172 21.66 19.63 7.05
CA GLY A 172 21.57 18.16 7.03
C GLY A 172 20.17 17.55 6.91
N TYR A 173 19.10 18.36 6.95
CA TYR A 173 17.73 17.87 6.90
C TYR A 173 17.06 18.22 5.56
N SER A 174 16.88 17.22 4.70
CA SER A 174 16.05 17.34 3.50
C SER A 174 14.59 17.16 3.91
N ALA A 175 13.77 18.23 3.89
CA ALA A 175 12.32 18.14 4.06
C ALA A 175 11.69 17.60 2.76
N THR A 176 12.16 16.44 2.33
CA THR A 176 11.75 15.80 1.10
C THR A 176 10.89 14.59 1.48
N PHE A 177 9.72 14.49 0.87
CA PHE A 177 8.94 13.23 0.85
C PHE A 177 9.62 12.15 -0.01
N ARG A 178 10.79 12.48 -0.56
CA ARG A 178 11.59 11.64 -1.40
C ARG A 178 12.17 10.53 -0.54
N ALA A 179 11.87 9.30 -0.93
CA ALA A 179 12.66 8.16 -0.50
C ALA A 179 13.96 8.21 -1.32
N TRP A 180 14.82 9.17 -1.01
CA TRP A 180 16.09 9.39 -1.68
C TRP A 180 17.16 9.63 -0.62
N ASN A 181 18.18 8.77 -0.59
CA ASN A 181 19.36 9.01 0.22
C ASN A 181 20.49 9.53 -0.69
N PRO A 182 20.85 10.83 -0.62
CA PRO A 182 22.01 11.38 -1.34
C PRO A 182 23.33 10.66 -1.02
N GLU A 183 23.43 10.04 0.16
CA GLU A 183 24.65 9.36 0.62
C GLU A 183 24.82 7.98 -0.05
N LYS A 184 23.76 7.44 -0.66
CA LYS A 184 23.78 6.18 -1.43
C LYS A 184 24.00 6.40 -2.92
N GLU A 185 24.87 7.34 -3.28
CA GLU A 185 25.26 7.57 -4.68
C GLU A 185 26.32 6.57 -5.18
N ARG A 186 27.03 5.88 -4.28
CA ARG A 186 28.08 4.89 -4.60
C ARG A 186 27.91 3.61 -3.79
N VAL A 187 26.73 3.02 -3.91
CA VAL A 187 26.40 1.73 -3.30
C VAL A 187 27.27 0.65 -3.97
N GLY A 188 28.04 -0.09 -3.18
CA GLY A 188 28.89 -1.15 -3.69
C GLY A 188 28.07 -2.22 -4.43
N LEU A 189 28.68 -2.94 -5.37
CA LEU A 189 28.06 -4.14 -5.94
C LEU A 189 27.64 -5.08 -4.78
N LYS A 190 26.33 -5.36 -4.67
CA LYS A 190 25.64 -6.16 -3.62
C LYS A 190 25.15 -5.38 -2.38
N GLU A 191 25.27 -4.07 -2.33
CA GLU A 191 24.65 -3.26 -1.28
C GLU A 191 23.26 -2.75 -1.72
N SER A 192 22.39 -2.47 -0.75
CA SER A 192 21.01 -2.03 -1.04
C SER A 192 20.99 -0.57 -1.51
N THR A 193 20.42 -0.33 -2.70
CA THR A 193 20.13 1.01 -3.23
C THR A 193 18.89 1.64 -2.61
N LEU A 194 18.19 0.92 -1.71
CA LEU A 194 17.02 1.46 -1.05
C LEU A 194 17.39 2.73 -0.26
N PRO A 195 16.56 3.78 -0.33
CA PRO A 195 16.73 4.96 0.51
C PRO A 195 16.70 4.53 1.97
N ASP A 196 17.67 4.99 2.76
CA ASP A 196 17.56 4.83 4.21
C ASP A 196 16.33 5.62 4.66
N LYS A 197 15.41 4.95 5.37
CA LYS A 197 14.31 5.63 6.04
C LYS A 197 14.91 6.56 7.09
N ARG A 198 15.23 7.79 6.69
CA ARG A 198 15.52 8.85 7.65
C ARG A 198 14.19 9.24 8.26
N ASP A 199 14.14 9.27 9.59
CA ASP A 199 12.98 9.76 10.32
C ASP A 199 12.74 11.21 9.89
N ASN A 200 11.85 11.40 8.92
CA ASN A 200 11.50 12.71 8.43
C ASN A 200 10.84 13.47 9.59
N PHE A 201 11.52 14.50 10.08
CA PHE A 201 10.98 15.42 11.07
C PHE A 201 9.91 16.28 10.39
N SER A 202 8.69 15.76 10.31
CA SER A 202 7.55 16.56 9.88
C SER A 202 7.12 17.47 11.04
N LEU A 203 6.88 18.74 10.70
CA LEU A 203 6.56 19.84 11.60
C LEU A 203 5.71 19.41 12.82
N CYS A 204 6.28 19.59 14.02
CA CYS A 204 5.78 19.15 15.32
C CYS A 204 5.57 17.63 15.45
N GLY A 205 6.61 16.92 15.87
CA GLY A 205 6.54 15.53 16.36
C GLY A 205 5.62 15.30 17.59
N CYS A 206 4.82 16.30 17.96
CA CYS A 206 3.86 16.31 19.05
C CYS A 206 2.44 15.87 18.63
N CYS A 207 2.09 15.94 17.33
CA CYS A 207 0.73 15.65 16.86
C CYS A 207 0.63 14.28 16.18
N PRO A 208 -0.24 13.37 16.66
CA PRO A 208 -0.59 12.13 15.95
C PRO A 208 -1.01 12.35 14.49
N CYS A 209 -1.55 13.53 14.17
CA CYS A 209 -1.94 13.92 12.82
C CYS A 209 -0.76 13.93 11.83
N ALA A 210 0.44 14.37 12.24
CA ALA A 210 1.60 14.44 11.36
C ALA A 210 2.13 13.05 10.98
N LYS A 211 2.07 12.08 11.92
CA LYS A 211 2.43 10.67 11.65
C LYS A 211 1.46 10.02 10.65
N VAL A 212 0.16 10.28 10.81
CA VAL A 212 -0.86 9.77 9.89
C VAL A 212 -0.65 10.33 8.49
N VAL A 213 -0.41 11.63 8.37
CA VAL A 213 -0.10 12.26 7.09
C VAL A 213 1.15 11.64 6.47
N ASN A 214 2.26 11.51 7.21
CA ASN A 214 3.48 10.90 6.67
C ASN A 214 3.24 9.46 6.19
N MET A 215 2.53 8.65 6.99
CA MET A 215 2.17 7.28 6.59
C MET A 215 1.31 7.26 5.31
N MET A 216 0.37 8.19 5.14
CA MET A 216 -0.43 8.31 3.93
C MET A 216 0.41 8.69 2.71
N PHE A 217 1.38 9.58 2.86
CA PHE A 217 2.28 9.96 1.77
C PHE A 217 3.24 8.82 1.40
N GLU A 218 3.86 8.15 2.36
CA GLU A 218 4.76 7.01 2.12
C GLU A 218 4.04 5.84 1.43
N SER A 219 2.80 5.56 1.85
CA SER A 219 2.00 4.46 1.30
C SER A 219 1.33 4.82 -0.02
N GLY A 220 0.84 6.05 -0.14
CA GLY A 220 -0.05 6.47 -1.22
C GLY A 220 0.64 7.20 -2.37
N LEU A 221 1.76 7.88 -2.11
CA LEU A 221 2.48 8.66 -3.11
C LEU A 221 4.01 8.41 -3.05
N PRO A 222 4.48 7.15 -3.07
CA PRO A 222 5.93 6.90 -3.15
C PRO A 222 6.48 7.56 -4.42
N GLU A 223 7.58 8.29 -4.27
CA GLU A 223 8.41 8.71 -5.39
C GLU A 223 9.12 7.48 -5.95
N VAL A 224 8.87 7.17 -7.22
CA VAL A 224 9.46 6.02 -7.91
C VAL A 224 10.64 6.53 -8.74
N ILE A 225 11.86 6.24 -8.30
CA ILE A 225 13.11 6.59 -9.01
C ILE A 225 13.64 5.43 -9.86
N GLU A 226 13.16 4.22 -9.60
CA GLU A 226 13.52 2.97 -10.26
C GLU A 226 12.25 2.13 -10.43
N GLU A 227 11.98 1.69 -11.65
CA GLU A 227 10.82 0.85 -12.00
C GLU A 227 11.29 -0.36 -12.82
N VAL A 228 10.83 -1.56 -12.46
CA VAL A 228 11.06 -2.80 -13.21
C VAL A 228 9.73 -3.30 -13.76
N ILE A 229 9.64 -3.44 -15.08
CA ILE A 229 8.45 -3.91 -15.78
C ILE A 229 8.81 -5.22 -16.49
N ALA A 230 8.13 -6.30 -16.13
CA ALA A 230 8.34 -7.66 -16.65
C ALA A 230 7.82 -7.86 -18.10
N GLU A 231 7.95 -6.83 -18.94
CA GLU A 231 7.55 -6.79 -20.35
C GLU A 231 8.53 -5.90 -21.14
N PRO A 232 8.82 -6.22 -22.42
CA PRO A 232 9.65 -5.39 -23.28
C PRO A 232 8.86 -4.19 -23.81
N LEU A 233 8.77 -3.13 -23.02
CA LEU A 233 8.12 -1.88 -23.43
C LEU A 233 9.12 -0.92 -24.08
N LYS A 234 8.64 -0.15 -25.07
CA LYS A 234 9.40 0.96 -25.64
C LYS A 234 9.47 2.13 -24.66
N LYS A 235 10.44 3.02 -24.87
CA LYS A 235 10.64 4.22 -24.04
C LYS A 235 9.34 5.01 -23.85
N GLU A 236 8.64 5.31 -24.94
CA GLU A 236 7.43 6.12 -24.94
C GLU A 236 6.31 5.45 -24.14
N GLU A 237 6.13 4.14 -24.32
CA GLU A 237 5.11 3.33 -23.63
C GLU A 237 5.36 3.29 -22.11
N VAL A 238 6.63 3.22 -21.68
CA VAL A 238 7.01 3.26 -20.26
C VAL A 238 6.63 4.60 -19.64
N PHE A 239 6.98 5.71 -20.30
CA PHE A 239 6.67 7.05 -19.78
C PHE A 239 5.16 7.31 -19.74
N GLU A 240 4.42 6.88 -20.76
CA GLU A 240 2.96 7.01 -20.78
C GLU A 240 2.31 6.21 -19.64
N LYS A 241 2.74 4.96 -19.41
CA LYS A 241 2.24 4.13 -18.31
C LYS A 241 2.49 4.76 -16.94
N LEU A 242 3.70 5.28 -16.72
CA LEU A 242 4.06 5.94 -15.46
C LEU A 242 3.35 7.28 -15.27
N GLU A 243 3.21 8.07 -16.33
CA GLU A 243 2.43 9.30 -16.31
C GLU A 243 0.95 9.03 -16.00
N GLN A 244 0.36 8.02 -16.63
CA GLN A 244 -1.04 7.62 -16.38
C GLN A 244 -1.23 7.14 -14.94
N SER A 245 -0.31 6.33 -14.41
CA SER A 245 -0.34 5.87 -13.02
C SER A 245 -0.26 7.06 -12.04
N ASN A 246 0.69 7.96 -12.26
CA ASN A 246 0.86 9.16 -11.44
C ASN A 246 -0.35 10.09 -11.51
N ASN A 247 -0.90 10.32 -12.70
CA ASN A 247 -2.08 11.15 -12.90
C ASN A 247 -3.31 10.52 -12.24
N THR A 248 -3.52 9.21 -12.40
CA THR A 248 -4.63 8.47 -11.79
C THR A 248 -4.56 8.55 -10.26
N ARG A 249 -3.39 8.26 -9.69
CA ARG A 249 -3.15 8.32 -8.24
C ARG A 249 -3.36 9.72 -7.69
N THR A 250 -2.78 10.73 -8.35
CA THR A 250 -2.94 12.14 -7.96
C THR A 250 -4.41 12.58 -8.02
N ASN A 251 -5.12 12.22 -9.09
CA ASN A 251 -6.54 12.57 -9.23
C ASN A 251 -7.39 11.84 -8.19
N LEU A 252 -7.11 10.57 -7.90
CA LEU A 252 -7.77 9.82 -6.84
C LEU A 252 -7.62 10.51 -5.48
N PHE A 253 -6.40 10.89 -5.09
CA PHE A 253 -6.16 11.63 -3.84
C PHE A 253 -6.84 12.99 -3.82
N ARG A 254 -6.92 13.69 -4.96
CA ARG A 254 -7.67 14.96 -5.06
C ARG A 254 -9.17 14.76 -4.84
N PHE A 255 -9.78 13.75 -5.47
CA PHE A 255 -11.19 13.43 -5.25
C PHE A 255 -11.47 12.99 -3.82
N LEU A 256 -10.64 12.09 -3.29
CA LEU A 256 -10.77 11.61 -1.92
C LEU A 256 -10.62 12.75 -0.91
N GLY A 257 -9.61 13.61 -1.09
CA GLY A 257 -9.40 14.78 -0.24
C GLY A 257 -10.56 15.77 -0.31
N PHE A 258 -11.13 16.00 -1.50
CA PHE A 258 -12.33 16.82 -1.67
C PHE A 258 -13.53 16.27 -0.89
N PHE A 259 -13.82 14.96 -1.03
CA PHE A 259 -14.94 14.35 -0.31
C PHE A 259 -14.72 14.32 1.20
N LEU A 260 -13.50 14.03 1.64
CA LEU A 260 -13.14 14.05 3.05
C LEU A 260 -13.33 15.45 3.64
N LEU A 261 -12.97 16.50 2.90
CA LEU A 261 -13.22 17.89 3.29
C LEU A 261 -14.72 18.21 3.33
N PHE A 262 -15.47 17.78 2.33
CA PHE A 262 -16.92 17.97 2.25
C PHE A 262 -17.66 17.33 3.41
N PHE A 263 -17.39 16.06 3.69
CA PHE A 263 -17.97 15.36 4.83
C PHE A 263 -17.47 15.92 6.17
N GLY A 264 -16.21 16.36 6.23
CA GLY A 264 -15.66 17.03 7.42
C GLY A 264 -16.41 18.33 7.77
N ILE A 265 -16.71 19.16 6.76
CA ILE A 265 -17.48 20.40 6.95
C ILE A 265 -18.95 20.08 7.27
N LEU A 266 -19.55 19.07 6.64
CA LEU A 266 -20.89 18.60 7.00
C LEU A 266 -20.99 18.14 8.46
N LEU A 267 -19.99 17.40 8.95
CA LEU A 267 -19.90 16.98 10.34
C LEU A 267 -19.78 18.17 11.30
N LEU A 268 -19.17 19.27 10.87
CA LEU A 268 -19.12 20.52 11.65
C LEU A 268 -20.51 21.13 11.86
N PHE A 269 -21.41 21.02 10.87
CA PHE A 269 -22.80 21.48 10.99
C PHE A 269 -23.72 20.48 11.72
N SER A 270 -23.30 19.23 11.89
CA SER A 270 -24.08 18.16 12.56
C SER A 270 -24.63 18.53 13.95
N PRO A 271 -23.84 19.05 14.92
CA PRO A 271 -24.37 19.41 16.23
C PRO A 271 -25.40 20.54 16.15
N LEU A 272 -25.25 21.46 15.20
CA LEU A 272 -26.22 22.56 15.02
C LEU A 272 -27.55 22.03 14.48
N ILE A 273 -27.52 21.10 13.52
CA ILE A 273 -28.71 20.41 12.99
C ILE A 273 -29.41 19.61 14.11
N ALA A 274 -28.65 18.91 14.94
CA ALA A 274 -29.17 18.10 16.04
C ALA A 274 -29.87 18.91 17.13
N LEU A 275 -29.43 20.16 17.37
CA LEU A 275 -30.11 21.06 18.30
C LEU A 275 -31.50 21.48 17.81
N VAL A 276 -31.64 21.70 16.50
CA VAL A 276 -32.91 22.13 15.88
C VAL A 276 -33.93 20.99 15.83
N SER A 277 -33.47 19.74 15.67
CA SER A 277 -34.36 18.58 15.54
C SER A 277 -35.06 18.17 16.85
N TRP A 278 -34.66 18.69 18.01
CA TRP A 278 -35.26 18.38 19.32
C TRP A 278 -36.72 18.86 19.45
N ILE A 279 -37.14 19.86 18.67
CA ILE A 279 -38.52 20.39 18.73
C ILE A 279 -39.47 19.45 17.96
N PRO A 280 -40.52 18.87 18.60
CA PRO A 280 -41.45 17.98 17.92
C PRO A 280 -42.14 18.64 16.72
N LEU A 281 -42.28 17.92 15.60
CA LEU A 281 -42.89 18.35 14.33
C LEU A 281 -42.15 19.48 13.58
N VAL A 282 -41.93 20.62 14.24
CA VAL A 282 -41.27 21.80 13.66
C VAL A 282 -39.77 21.56 13.47
N GLY A 283 -39.13 20.87 14.42
CA GLY A 283 -37.72 20.52 14.35
C GLY A 283 -37.39 19.55 13.22
N TYR A 284 -38.29 18.61 12.88
CA TYR A 284 -38.07 17.69 11.77
C TYR A 284 -37.98 18.43 10.43
N LEU A 285 -38.94 19.29 10.11
CA LEU A 285 -38.96 20.04 8.85
C LEU A 285 -37.79 21.03 8.76
N LEU A 286 -37.53 21.76 9.87
CA LEU A 286 -36.43 22.72 9.94
C LEU A 286 -35.06 22.04 9.85
N ALA A 287 -34.87 20.89 10.49
CA ALA A 287 -33.59 20.16 10.43
C ALA A 287 -33.27 19.67 9.01
N HIS A 288 -34.26 19.19 8.25
CA HIS A 288 -34.05 18.78 6.85
C HIS A 288 -33.73 19.98 5.96
N GLY A 289 -34.46 21.10 6.12
CA GLY A 289 -34.17 22.33 5.38
C GLY A 289 -32.78 22.88 5.70
N PHE A 290 -32.42 22.92 6.99
CA PHE A 290 -31.12 23.39 7.44
C PHE A 290 -29.98 22.46 6.98
N SER A 291 -30.17 21.14 7.02
CA SER A 291 -29.19 20.17 6.49
C SER A 291 -28.97 20.32 4.99
N PHE A 292 -30.01 20.65 4.21
CA PHE A 292 -29.88 20.89 2.77
C PHE A 292 -29.05 22.15 2.49
N ILE A 293 -29.33 23.25 3.21
CA ILE A 293 -28.58 24.50 3.10
C ILE A 293 -27.12 24.29 3.53
N ALA A 294 -26.90 23.64 4.68
CA ALA A 294 -25.57 23.29 5.17
C ALA A 294 -24.82 22.41 4.15
N GLY A 295 -25.51 21.49 3.47
CA GLY A 295 -24.92 20.68 2.41
C GLY A 295 -24.45 21.50 1.21
N ILE A 296 -25.27 22.42 0.71
CA ILE A 296 -24.87 23.32 -0.40
C ILE A 296 -23.68 24.19 -0.01
N LEU A 297 -23.73 24.81 1.18
CA LEU A 297 -22.63 25.63 1.69
C LEU A 297 -21.34 24.83 1.87
N SER A 298 -21.45 23.62 2.42
CA SER A 298 -20.30 22.71 2.59
C SER A 298 -19.69 22.32 1.25
N LEU A 299 -20.52 22.08 0.23
CA LEU A 299 -20.07 21.74 -1.12
C LEU A 299 -19.27 22.89 -1.74
N ILE A 300 -19.82 24.10 -1.70
CA ILE A 300 -19.18 25.32 -2.22
C ILE A 300 -17.85 25.55 -1.51
N LEU A 301 -17.85 25.50 -0.18
CA LEU A 301 -16.65 25.73 0.62
C LEU A 301 -15.56 24.68 0.35
N SER A 302 -15.97 23.42 0.16
CA SER A 302 -15.04 22.33 -0.17
C SER A 302 -14.42 22.49 -1.55
N VAL A 303 -15.21 22.93 -2.55
CA VAL A 303 -14.68 23.22 -3.89
C VAL A 303 -13.65 24.34 -3.82
N VAL A 304 -13.98 25.44 -3.13
CA VAL A 304 -13.07 26.59 -2.99
C VAL A 304 -11.75 26.18 -2.32
N PHE A 305 -11.82 25.52 -1.16
CA PHE A 305 -10.62 25.09 -0.45
C PHE A 305 -9.80 24.04 -1.22
N SER A 306 -10.46 23.11 -1.94
CA SER A 306 -9.77 22.14 -2.80
C SER A 306 -9.02 22.83 -3.93
N VAL A 307 -9.67 23.76 -4.64
CA VAL A 307 -9.04 24.53 -5.73
C VAL A 307 -7.90 25.41 -5.20
N LEU A 308 -8.06 26.07 -4.05
CA LEU A 308 -6.99 26.85 -3.42
C LEU A 308 -5.79 25.98 -3.05
N THR A 309 -6.02 24.83 -2.43
CA THR A 309 -4.96 23.89 -2.04
C THR A 309 -4.19 23.40 -3.27
N ILE A 310 -4.91 23.01 -4.32
CA ILE A 310 -4.31 22.57 -5.60
C ILE A 310 -3.55 23.73 -6.26
N GLY A 311 -4.13 24.94 -6.30
CA GLY A 311 -3.52 26.13 -6.89
C GLY A 311 -2.22 26.54 -6.18
N LEU A 312 -2.21 26.52 -4.84
CA LEU A 312 -1.02 26.77 -4.03
C LEU A 312 0.08 25.73 -4.31
N ALA A 313 -0.28 24.45 -4.41
CA ALA A 313 0.68 23.40 -4.75
C ALA A 313 1.31 23.62 -6.14
N TRP A 314 0.51 24.02 -7.13
CA TRP A 314 1.01 24.28 -8.49
C TRP A 314 1.81 25.57 -8.63
N LEU A 315 1.77 26.49 -7.66
CA LEU A 315 2.49 27.77 -7.76
C LEU A 315 4.00 27.58 -7.96
N PHE A 316 4.57 26.52 -7.37
CA PHE A 316 6.00 26.21 -7.46
C PHE A 316 6.37 25.47 -8.75
N TYR A 317 5.51 24.56 -9.22
CA TYR A 317 5.82 23.69 -10.37
C TYR A 317 5.32 24.25 -11.71
N ARG A 318 4.18 24.94 -11.72
CA ARG A 318 3.54 25.57 -12.89
C ARG A 318 2.86 26.88 -12.48
N PRO A 319 3.61 27.97 -12.29
CA PRO A 319 3.11 29.20 -11.64
C PRO A 319 1.91 29.83 -12.34
N LEU A 320 1.85 29.80 -13.67
CA LEU A 320 0.72 30.33 -14.45
C LEU A 320 -0.58 29.56 -14.19
N LEU A 321 -0.52 28.22 -14.14
CA LEU A 321 -1.69 27.38 -13.84
C LEU A 321 -2.11 27.55 -12.38
N GLY A 322 -1.14 27.60 -11.45
CA GLY A 322 -1.42 27.84 -10.03
C GLY A 322 -2.14 29.17 -9.80
N LEU A 323 -1.66 30.25 -10.41
CA LEU A 323 -2.27 31.58 -10.31
C LEU A 323 -3.68 31.61 -10.90
N LEU A 324 -3.90 30.96 -12.05
CA LEU A 324 -5.23 30.85 -12.67
C LEU A 324 -6.23 30.14 -11.73
N LEU A 325 -5.82 29.05 -11.09
CA LEU A 325 -6.67 28.31 -10.13
C LEU A 325 -6.99 29.14 -8.88
N ILE A 326 -6.03 29.90 -8.37
CA ILE A 326 -6.26 30.77 -7.20
C ILE A 326 -7.25 31.89 -7.55
N ILE A 327 -7.11 32.50 -8.74
CA ILE A 327 -8.05 33.52 -9.22
C ILE A 327 -9.46 32.94 -9.37
N SER A 328 -9.60 31.74 -9.95
CA SER A 328 -10.91 31.11 -10.12
C SER A 328 -11.58 30.80 -8.77
N ALA A 329 -10.84 30.33 -7.78
CA ALA A 329 -11.35 30.16 -6.41
C ALA A 329 -11.80 31.50 -5.79
N GLY A 330 -11.03 32.56 -6.01
CA GLY A 330 -11.39 33.92 -5.57
C GLY A 330 -12.68 34.42 -6.22
N LEU A 331 -12.87 34.19 -7.52
CA LEU A 331 -14.09 34.55 -8.24
C LEU A 331 -15.32 33.78 -7.73
N ILE A 332 -15.19 32.46 -7.50
CA ILE A 332 -16.27 31.65 -6.93
C ILE A 332 -16.67 32.19 -5.56
N THR A 333 -15.68 32.48 -4.71
CA THR A 333 -15.92 33.04 -3.37
C THR A 333 -16.60 34.41 -3.45
N GLY A 334 -16.13 35.28 -4.35
CA GLY A 334 -16.73 36.59 -4.59
C GLY A 334 -18.19 36.49 -5.03
N LEU A 335 -18.51 35.60 -5.97
CA LEU A 335 -19.89 35.37 -6.42
C LEU A 335 -20.81 34.88 -5.30
N VAL A 336 -20.31 33.99 -4.43
CA VAL A 336 -21.06 33.45 -3.30
C VAL A 336 -21.35 34.51 -2.24
N LEU A 337 -20.41 35.43 -2.01
CA LEU A 337 -20.55 36.50 -1.01
C LEU A 337 -21.40 37.70 -1.51
N MET A 338 -21.60 37.83 -2.82
CA MET A 338 -22.40 38.91 -3.42
C MET A 338 -23.92 38.62 -3.44
N HIS A 339 -24.35 37.45 -2.96
CA HIS A 339 -25.76 37.03 -2.87
C HIS A 339 -26.16 36.74 -1.43
#